data_AF-L0DZM8-F1
#
_entry.id   AF-L0DZM8-F1
#
_cell.length_a   1.000
_cell.length_b   1.000
_cell.length_c   1.000
_cell.angle_alpha   90.00
_cell.angle_beta   90.00
_cell.angle_gamma   90.00
#
_symmetry.space_group_name_H-M   'P 1'
#
loop_
_entity.id
_entity.type
_entity.pdbx_description
1 polymer ?
#
loop_
_entity_poly.entity_id
_entity_poly.type
_entity_poly.pdbx_seq_one_letter_code
_entity_poly.pdbx_strand_id
1 'polypeptide(L)'
;MRRTAAAGLKVRRRNVAEGLDVGAILAVADNPRAYLPFLQLAFESLGGATIGNGDFPGLRRDSDDAEARAYLTGSDSDTGRRYYPLTSFDATPDGIGNATYILPFFRTDLAAPWGHSGAFERLEDFNNLVYTVALDPTSLLTESGRAFLNVLAGPVGDEIAERYEETLRETGVIPEGVATADVVPFVDAARDDLSPGSAAGPVSLRVDEARLQALNAYTDQLPAPSAPDGLDPTQVALGEQIFLGSRSEGGANCVSCHSADPNAPVRDVIVGIASMYRPYDPSVLFERSVFSPPLSDVQVNLTSGPHPSYDNSLVVLDASIRGEVRGLAKPLLLALDSKNRFLHDGSVAGVDASDALDRLLDPARGPDAPHPFYFPGTGQSVSDPAVGRAALVDYLRSRSAQ
;
A
#
# COMPACT_ATOMS: atom_id res chain seq x y z
N MET A 1 -28.47 28.04 32.53
CA MET A 1 -28.96 27.24 31.39
C MET A 1 -28.39 27.80 30.09
N ARG A 2 -27.23 27.33 29.65
CA ARG A 2 -26.69 27.59 28.31
C ARG A 2 -26.63 26.25 27.60
N ARG A 3 -27.45 26.09 26.56
CA ARG A 3 -27.41 24.94 25.65
C ARG A 3 -26.21 25.14 24.73
N THR A 4 -25.16 24.35 24.92
CA THR A 4 -24.15 24.11 23.89
C THR A 4 -24.78 23.18 22.86
N ALA A 5 -24.96 23.69 21.64
CA ALA A 5 -25.30 22.86 20.50
C ALA A 5 -24.13 21.92 20.23
N ALA A 6 -24.33 20.62 20.47
CA ALA A 6 -23.45 19.60 19.93
C ALA A 6 -23.57 19.69 18.41
N ALA A 7 -22.53 20.23 17.77
CA ALA A 7 -22.32 20.06 16.36
C ALA A 7 -22.05 18.58 16.13
N GLY A 8 -23.13 17.83 15.88
CA GLY A 8 -23.03 16.47 15.36
C GLY A 8 -22.29 16.55 14.03
N LEU A 9 -21.02 16.18 14.05
CA LEU A 9 -20.27 15.84 12.86
C LEU A 9 -21.06 14.70 12.20
N LYS A 10 -21.88 15.02 11.20
CA LYS A 10 -22.39 14.02 10.27
C LYS A 10 -21.14 13.44 9.60
N VAL A 11 -20.64 12.32 10.12
CA VAL A 11 -19.71 11.44 9.42
C VAL A 11 -20.42 11.08 8.12
N ARG A 12 -20.10 11.79 7.04
CA ARG A 12 -20.50 11.36 5.70
C ARG A 12 -19.80 10.02 5.51
N ARG A 13 -20.60 8.96 5.45
CA ARG A 13 -20.21 7.56 5.17
C ARG A 13 -19.13 7.49 4.10
N ARG A 14 -17.85 7.54 4.47
CA ARG A 14 -16.72 7.30 3.59
C ARG A 14 -15.81 6.33 4.31
N ASN A 15 -16.11 5.04 4.17
CA ASN A 15 -15.22 3.95 4.59
C ASN A 15 -14.08 3.74 3.57
N VAL A 16 -13.87 4.73 2.68
CA VAL A 16 -12.83 4.78 1.65
C VAL A 16 -11.91 5.96 1.94
N ALA A 17 -10.61 5.77 1.71
CA ALA A 17 -9.60 6.79 1.94
C ALA A 17 -9.44 7.80 0.79
N GLU A 18 -10.30 7.74 -0.24
CA GLU A 18 -10.13 8.56 -1.46
C GLU A 18 -10.07 10.06 -1.16
N GLY A 19 -8.98 10.68 -1.59
CA GLY A 19 -8.66 12.09 -1.37
C GLY A 19 -7.95 12.39 -0.05
N LEU A 20 -7.62 11.39 0.77
CA LEU A 20 -6.79 11.59 1.96
C LEU A 20 -5.35 11.90 1.54
N ASP A 21 -4.84 13.07 1.91
CA ASP A 21 -3.45 13.47 1.67
C ASP A 21 -2.62 13.27 2.95
N VAL A 22 -2.15 12.04 3.18
CA VAL A 22 -1.29 11.73 4.34
C VAL A 22 0.02 12.52 4.28
N GLY A 23 0.58 12.72 3.08
CA GLY A 23 1.77 13.54 2.88
C GLY A 23 1.57 14.97 3.39
N ALA A 24 0.45 15.61 3.06
CA ALA A 24 0.11 16.93 3.57
C ALA A 24 -0.17 16.95 5.07
N ILE A 25 -0.73 15.88 5.65
CA ILE A 25 -0.94 15.74 7.10
C ILE A 25 0.39 15.61 7.86
N LEU A 26 1.40 14.95 7.27
CA LEU A 26 2.74 14.76 7.85
C LEU A 26 3.67 15.97 7.61
N ALA A 27 3.55 16.65 6.46
CA ALA A 27 3.86 18.09 6.37
C ALA A 27 2.92 18.82 7.36
N VAL A 28 2.78 20.13 7.49
CA VAL A 28 2.02 20.77 8.62
C VAL A 28 2.46 20.45 10.07
N ALA A 29 2.82 19.22 10.47
CA ALA A 29 3.39 18.88 11.76
C ALA A 29 4.68 19.67 11.99
N ASP A 30 5.00 20.01 13.23
CA ASP A 30 6.20 20.79 13.55
C ASP A 30 7.48 20.03 13.14
N ASN A 31 7.51 18.71 13.37
CA ASN A 31 8.65 17.82 13.09
C ASN A 31 8.25 16.71 12.09
N PRO A 32 8.15 16.98 10.77
CA PRO A 32 7.81 15.96 9.77
C PRO A 32 8.80 14.79 9.76
N ARG A 33 10.08 15.04 10.10
CA ARG A 33 11.11 14.00 10.21
C ARG A 33 10.93 13.09 11.44
N ALA A 34 9.97 13.35 12.34
CA ALA A 34 9.60 12.37 13.37
C ALA A 34 9.04 11.05 12.79
N TYR A 35 8.72 11.04 11.49
CA TYR A 35 8.29 9.88 10.71
C TYR A 35 9.38 9.30 9.79
N LEU A 36 10.66 9.69 9.99
CA LEU A 36 11.80 9.40 9.11
C LEU A 36 11.87 7.96 8.56
N PRO A 37 11.64 6.88 9.35
CA PRO A 37 11.79 5.51 8.85
C PRO A 37 10.87 5.14 7.68
N PHE A 38 9.80 5.90 7.47
CA PHE A 38 8.81 5.70 6.40
C PHE A 38 8.89 6.78 5.30
N LEU A 39 9.91 7.65 5.36
CA LEU A 39 10.18 8.64 4.32
C LEU A 39 11.22 8.07 3.34
N GLN A 40 11.28 8.62 2.14
CA GLN A 40 12.32 8.24 1.19
C GLN A 40 13.69 8.73 1.66
N LEU A 41 14.62 7.82 1.95
CA LEU A 41 15.96 8.10 2.41
C LEU A 41 16.99 7.90 1.28
N ALA A 42 18.11 8.62 1.39
CA ALA A 42 19.36 8.30 0.70
C ALA A 42 20.30 7.63 1.71
N PHE A 43 20.75 6.41 1.41
CA PHE A 43 21.50 5.57 2.36
C PHE A 43 23.01 5.75 2.21
N GLU A 44 23.69 6.18 3.28
CA GLU A 44 25.14 6.38 3.30
C GLU A 44 25.88 5.05 3.11
N SER A 45 25.38 3.99 3.74
CA SER A 45 25.90 2.62 3.61
C SER A 45 25.84 2.08 2.18
N LEU A 46 24.97 2.63 1.33
CA LEU A 46 24.80 2.28 -0.08
C LEU A 46 25.32 3.38 -1.03
N GLY A 47 26.23 4.24 -0.56
CA GLY A 47 26.85 5.28 -1.39
C GLY A 47 25.89 6.38 -1.84
N GLY A 48 24.85 6.66 -1.05
CA GLY A 48 23.81 7.64 -1.33
C GLY A 48 22.68 7.11 -2.21
N ALA A 49 22.58 5.79 -2.40
CA ALA A 49 21.48 5.19 -3.14
C ALA A 49 20.13 5.51 -2.47
N THR A 50 19.12 5.76 -3.31
CA THR A 50 17.73 5.97 -2.89
C THR A 50 16.82 5.15 -3.80
N ILE A 51 15.71 4.68 -3.25
CA ILE A 51 14.63 4.05 -3.99
C ILE A 51 13.39 4.84 -3.60
N GLY A 52 12.50 5.12 -4.55
CA GLY A 52 11.26 5.86 -4.30
C GLY A 52 10.55 6.22 -5.58
N ASN A 53 9.55 7.10 -5.49
CA ASN A 53 8.78 7.55 -6.65
C ASN A 53 9.47 8.75 -7.30
N GLY A 54 9.67 8.69 -8.62
CA GLY A 54 10.16 9.82 -9.40
C GLY A 54 11.61 10.19 -9.12
N ASP A 55 11.93 11.47 -9.34
CA ASP A 55 13.29 12.04 -9.29
C ASP A 55 13.74 12.57 -7.91
N PHE A 56 12.99 12.32 -6.83
CA PHE A 56 13.39 12.80 -5.51
C PHE A 56 14.71 12.14 -5.05
N PRO A 57 15.72 12.91 -4.60
CA PRO A 57 17.05 12.37 -4.29
C PRO A 57 17.12 11.56 -2.99
N GLY A 58 16.03 11.50 -2.22
CA GLY A 58 16.01 10.93 -0.88
C GLY A 58 16.54 11.89 0.19
N LEU A 59 16.03 11.75 1.40
CA LEU A 59 16.49 12.53 2.55
C LEU A 59 17.87 12.01 2.98
N ARG A 60 18.84 12.92 3.06
CA ARG A 60 20.19 12.65 3.54
C ARG A 60 20.23 12.79 5.06
N ARG A 61 21.35 12.44 5.69
CA ARG A 61 21.51 12.58 7.15
C ARG A 61 21.44 14.04 7.60
N ASP A 62 21.96 14.95 6.78
CA ASP A 62 21.92 16.40 7.00
C ASP A 62 20.61 17.06 6.52
N SER A 63 19.60 16.28 6.08
CA SER A 63 18.37 16.85 5.55
C SER A 63 17.47 17.45 6.61
N ASP A 64 16.85 18.58 6.29
CA ASP A 64 16.00 19.34 7.20
C ASP A 64 14.49 19.07 7.02
N ASP A 65 13.67 19.71 7.86
CA ASP A 65 12.21 19.58 7.78
C ASP A 65 11.62 20.21 6.51
N ALA A 66 12.31 21.16 5.87
CA ALA A 66 11.86 21.74 4.61
C ALA A 66 12.03 20.75 3.45
N GLU A 67 13.14 20.01 3.40
CA GLU A 67 13.36 18.92 2.45
C GLU A 67 12.36 17.77 2.69
N ALA A 68 12.08 17.41 3.94
CA ALA A 68 11.04 16.42 4.25
C ALA A 68 9.65 16.88 3.77
N ARG A 69 9.30 18.17 3.95
CA ARG A 69 8.04 18.72 3.40
C ARG A 69 8.03 18.74 1.87
N ALA A 70 9.18 19.01 1.23
CA ALA A 70 9.32 18.97 -0.22
C ALA A 70 9.08 17.56 -0.76
N TYR A 71 9.58 16.51 -0.10
CA TYR A 71 9.22 15.13 -0.42
C TYR A 71 7.71 14.88 -0.25
N LEU A 72 7.16 15.21 0.93
CA LEU A 72 5.79 14.87 1.29
C LEU A 72 4.73 15.60 0.43
N THR A 73 5.06 16.80 -0.07
CA THR A 73 4.09 17.66 -0.79
C THR A 73 4.46 17.96 -2.25
N GLY A 74 5.71 17.70 -2.63
CA GLY A 74 6.23 17.94 -3.97
C GLY A 74 5.87 16.82 -4.95
N SER A 75 6.18 17.10 -6.21
CA SER A 75 5.95 16.21 -7.33
C SER A 75 7.19 16.11 -8.21
N ASP A 76 7.34 14.93 -8.80
CA ASP A 76 8.27 14.63 -9.87
C ASP A 76 8.11 15.62 -11.02
N SER A 77 9.23 16.17 -11.46
CA SER A 77 9.24 17.30 -12.39
C SER A 77 8.80 16.91 -13.81
N ASP A 78 9.04 15.66 -14.21
CA ASP A 78 8.76 15.14 -15.55
C ASP A 78 7.31 14.64 -15.68
N THR A 79 6.81 13.95 -14.65
CA THR A 79 5.50 13.29 -14.67
C THR A 79 4.41 14.08 -13.95
N GLY A 80 4.79 15.06 -13.12
CA GLY A 80 3.88 15.80 -12.24
C GLY A 80 3.28 14.97 -11.10
N ARG A 81 3.71 13.72 -10.94
CA ARG A 81 3.22 12.80 -9.90
C ARG A 81 3.86 13.16 -8.56
N ARG A 82 3.06 13.13 -7.49
CA ARG A 82 3.55 13.36 -6.12
C ARG A 82 4.60 12.31 -5.74
N TYR A 83 5.67 12.72 -5.06
CA TYR A 83 6.64 11.78 -4.51
C TYR A 83 5.99 10.89 -3.43
N TYR A 84 5.21 11.52 -2.53
CA TYR A 84 4.29 10.85 -1.62
C TYR A 84 2.85 10.93 -2.16
N PRO A 85 2.29 9.85 -2.75
CA PRO A 85 1.03 9.90 -3.46
C PRO A 85 -0.20 10.18 -2.58
N LEU A 86 -1.24 10.76 -3.19
CA LEU A 86 -2.56 10.91 -2.56
C LEU A 86 -3.23 9.55 -2.34
N THR A 87 -4.07 9.48 -1.32
CA THR A 87 -4.80 8.26 -0.94
C THR A 87 -3.85 7.09 -0.61
N SER A 88 -2.57 7.37 -0.32
CA SER A 88 -1.57 6.36 -0.05
C SER A 88 -0.95 6.50 1.34
N PHE A 89 -0.42 5.40 1.84
CA PHE A 89 0.35 5.33 3.06
C PHE A 89 1.51 4.33 2.90
N ASP A 90 2.67 4.70 3.42
CA ASP A 90 3.80 3.80 3.57
C ASP A 90 3.68 3.09 4.93
N ALA A 91 3.49 1.77 4.89
CA ALA A 91 3.35 0.93 6.07
C ALA A 91 4.63 0.14 6.39
N THR A 92 5.73 0.39 5.66
CA THR A 92 7.01 -0.29 5.82
C THR A 92 8.09 0.68 6.30
N PRO A 93 8.74 0.43 7.45
CA PRO A 93 9.80 1.31 7.96
C PRO A 93 11.14 1.00 7.28
N ASP A 94 11.20 1.10 5.96
CA ASP A 94 12.34 0.68 5.15
C ASP A 94 13.10 1.84 4.48
N GLY A 95 12.62 3.08 4.64
CA GLY A 95 13.22 4.27 4.06
C GLY A 95 13.13 4.36 2.53
N ILE A 96 12.27 3.58 1.87
CA ILE A 96 12.11 3.56 0.41
C ILE A 96 11.01 4.53 -0.06
N GLY A 97 10.13 4.99 0.83
CA GLY A 97 9.05 5.90 0.45
C GLY A 97 8.12 5.28 -0.59
N ASN A 98 7.72 4.03 -0.35
CA ASN A 98 6.96 3.18 -1.26
C ASN A 98 5.45 3.23 -0.97
N ALA A 99 4.94 4.39 -0.57
CA ALA A 99 3.56 4.58 -0.14
C ALA A 99 2.55 3.96 -1.14
N THR A 100 1.70 3.08 -0.61
CA THR A 100 0.70 2.32 -1.38
C THR A 100 -0.72 2.80 -1.09
N TYR A 101 -1.61 2.68 -2.07
CA TYR A 101 -3.00 3.12 -2.02
C TYR A 101 -3.71 2.49 -0.82
N ILE A 102 -4.23 3.28 0.12
CA ILE A 102 -4.83 2.76 1.36
C ILE A 102 -5.97 1.79 1.06
N LEU A 103 -5.85 0.58 1.59
CA LEU A 103 -6.86 -0.48 1.42
C LEU A 103 -8.21 -0.05 2.02
N PRO A 104 -9.33 -0.55 1.47
CA PRO A 104 -10.65 -0.28 2.02
C PRO A 104 -10.78 -0.69 3.48
N PHE A 105 -11.44 0.15 4.29
CA PHE A 105 -11.69 -0.11 5.72
C PHE A 105 -13.15 -0.58 5.93
N PHE A 106 -13.58 -1.53 5.10
CA PHE A 106 -14.90 -2.15 5.13
C PHE A 106 -14.81 -3.55 4.52
N ARG A 107 -15.75 -4.43 4.87
CA ARG A 107 -15.82 -5.81 4.38
C ARG A 107 -14.46 -6.51 4.38
N THR A 108 -13.72 -6.33 5.47
CA THR A 108 -12.41 -6.94 5.64
C THR A 108 -12.50 -8.47 5.71
N ASP A 109 -13.68 -9.02 5.99
CA ASP A 109 -13.98 -10.44 5.83
C ASP A 109 -13.69 -10.98 4.41
N LEU A 110 -13.62 -10.09 3.41
CA LEU A 110 -13.44 -10.45 2.01
C LEU A 110 -12.04 -10.16 1.42
N ALA A 111 -11.12 -9.51 2.13
CA ALA A 111 -9.96 -8.86 1.51
C ALA A 111 -8.59 -9.48 1.82
N ALA A 112 -8.54 -10.67 2.43
CA ALA A 112 -7.30 -11.37 2.73
C ALA A 112 -6.54 -11.84 1.46
N PRO A 113 -5.20 -11.91 1.48
CA PRO A 113 -4.32 -11.56 2.60
C PRO A 113 -4.03 -10.07 2.72
N TRP A 114 -3.39 -9.68 3.82
CA TRP A 114 -3.29 -8.30 4.28
C TRP A 114 -1.97 -7.63 3.91
N GLY A 115 -2.07 -6.32 3.63
CA GLY A 115 -1.04 -5.54 2.94
C GLY A 115 -1.06 -5.80 1.42
N HIS A 116 -0.67 -4.82 0.61
CA HIS A 116 -0.64 -4.98 -0.86
C HIS A 116 0.26 -6.13 -1.30
N SER A 117 1.35 -6.34 -0.58
CA SER A 117 2.28 -7.43 -0.83
C SER A 117 1.80 -8.78 -0.28
N GLY A 118 0.71 -8.80 0.49
CA GLY A 118 0.15 -10.00 1.11
C GLY A 118 1.04 -10.61 2.20
N ALA A 119 1.89 -9.80 2.83
CA ALA A 119 2.82 -10.22 3.88
C ALA A 119 2.12 -10.82 5.12
N PHE A 120 0.85 -10.49 5.37
CA PHE A 120 0.14 -10.91 6.57
C PHE A 120 -1.04 -11.81 6.23
N GLU A 121 -1.08 -13.02 6.82
CA GLU A 121 -2.21 -13.94 6.69
C GLU A 121 -3.41 -13.46 7.53
N ARG A 122 -3.13 -12.86 8.70
CA ARG A 122 -4.12 -12.43 9.68
C ARG A 122 -4.24 -10.92 9.74
N LEU A 123 -5.49 -10.42 9.80
CA LEU A 123 -5.74 -8.98 9.89
C LEU A 123 -5.27 -8.41 11.23
N GLU A 124 -5.34 -9.20 12.30
CA GLU A 124 -4.83 -8.79 13.62
C GLU A 124 -3.33 -8.45 13.55
N ASP A 125 -2.56 -9.22 12.79
CA ASP A 125 -1.11 -9.06 12.68
C ASP A 125 -0.73 -7.83 11.85
N PHE A 126 -1.45 -7.60 10.75
CA PHE A 126 -1.33 -6.35 9.99
C PHE A 126 -1.71 -5.13 10.84
N ASN A 127 -2.84 -5.19 11.55
CA ASN A 127 -3.29 -4.10 12.42
C ASN A 127 -2.30 -3.87 13.59
N ASN A 128 -1.67 -4.93 14.09
CA ASN A 128 -0.62 -4.80 15.10
C ASN A 128 0.59 -4.05 14.54
N LEU A 129 1.11 -4.42 13.36
CA LEU A 129 2.19 -3.68 12.69
C LEU A 129 1.82 -2.19 12.53
N VAL A 130 0.62 -1.91 12.04
CA VAL A 130 0.15 -0.53 11.85
C VAL A 130 0.13 0.22 13.18
N TYR A 131 -0.36 -0.38 14.26
CA TYR A 131 -0.44 0.30 15.56
C TYR A 131 0.92 0.43 16.27
N THR A 132 1.72 -0.62 16.31
CA THR A 132 2.95 -0.64 17.11
C THR A 132 4.15 -0.07 16.38
N VAL A 133 4.13 -0.01 15.04
CA VAL A 133 5.27 0.44 14.22
C VAL A 133 4.90 1.64 13.37
N ALA A 134 3.82 1.59 12.59
CA ALA A 134 3.48 2.70 11.70
C ALA A 134 2.93 3.91 12.48
N LEU A 135 2.01 3.71 13.43
CA LEU A 135 1.49 4.81 14.23
C LEU A 135 2.52 5.36 15.22
N ASP A 136 3.40 4.50 15.75
CA ASP A 136 4.51 4.88 16.62
C ASP A 136 5.83 4.28 16.14
N PRO A 137 6.57 4.98 15.25
CA PRO A 137 7.85 4.52 14.77
C PRO A 137 8.92 4.46 15.87
N THR A 138 8.70 5.06 17.04
CA THR A 138 9.68 5.05 18.13
C THR A 138 9.93 3.67 18.72
N SER A 139 9.02 2.72 18.50
CA SER A 139 9.25 1.30 18.78
C SER A 139 10.46 0.72 18.05
N LEU A 140 10.84 1.28 16.89
CA LEU A 140 12.03 0.87 16.12
C LEU A 140 13.34 1.18 16.84
N LEU A 141 13.34 2.07 17.85
CA LEU A 141 14.53 2.39 18.64
C LEU A 141 14.73 1.47 19.84
N THR A 142 13.77 0.60 20.15
CA THR A 142 13.93 -0.47 21.13
C THR A 142 14.90 -1.55 20.62
N GLU A 143 15.39 -2.41 21.51
CA GLU A 143 16.27 -3.52 21.12
C GLU A 143 15.60 -4.45 20.07
N SER A 144 14.35 -4.83 20.30
CA SER A 144 13.56 -5.63 19.36
C SER A 144 13.23 -4.88 18.08
N GLY A 145 12.98 -3.57 18.16
CA GLY A 145 12.77 -2.71 16.99
C GLY A 145 13.98 -2.62 16.07
N ARG A 146 15.18 -2.46 16.63
CA ARG A 146 16.44 -2.48 15.86
C ARG A 146 16.70 -3.86 15.26
N ALA A 147 16.46 -4.92 16.03
CA ALA A 147 16.55 -6.28 15.51
C ALA A 147 15.58 -6.52 14.35
N PHE A 148 14.35 -5.98 14.41
CA PHE A 148 13.39 -6.04 13.31
C PHE A 148 13.91 -5.37 12.04
N LEU A 149 14.44 -4.15 12.14
CA LEU A 149 15.04 -3.45 10.99
C LEU A 149 16.21 -4.23 10.40
N ASN A 150 17.04 -4.84 11.24
CA ASN A 150 18.15 -5.67 10.80
C ASN A 150 17.66 -6.95 10.09
N VAL A 151 16.61 -7.60 10.60
CA VAL A 151 15.96 -8.73 9.91
C VAL A 151 15.46 -8.33 8.52
N LEU A 152 14.88 -7.13 8.40
CA LEU A 152 14.32 -6.62 7.14
C LEU A 152 15.38 -6.17 6.14
N ALA A 153 16.39 -5.41 6.56
CA ALA A 153 17.27 -4.68 5.65
C ALA A 153 18.77 -4.83 5.96
N GLY A 154 19.14 -5.70 6.92
CA GLY A 154 20.52 -5.89 7.33
C GLY A 154 21.15 -4.59 7.83
N PRO A 155 22.39 -4.24 7.40
CA PRO A 155 23.08 -3.02 7.82
C PRO A 155 22.32 -1.71 7.56
N VAL A 156 21.47 -1.68 6.53
CA VAL A 156 20.62 -0.51 6.25
C VAL A 156 19.62 -0.26 7.39
N GLY A 157 19.16 -1.33 8.04
CA GLY A 157 18.28 -1.23 9.20
C GLY A 157 18.94 -0.52 10.38
N ASP A 158 20.24 -0.75 10.60
CA ASP A 158 21.01 -0.06 11.64
C ASP A 158 21.13 1.43 11.33
N GLU A 159 21.43 1.78 10.06
CA GLU A 159 21.50 3.17 9.60
C GLU A 159 20.16 3.91 9.81
N ILE A 160 19.03 3.28 9.47
CA ILE A 160 17.68 3.86 9.70
C ILE A 160 17.48 4.18 11.18
N ALA A 161 17.78 3.22 12.06
CA ALA A 161 17.56 3.40 13.49
C ALA A 161 18.47 4.48 14.10
N GLU A 162 19.74 4.53 13.70
CA GLU A 162 20.69 5.56 14.13
C GLU A 162 20.24 6.96 13.70
N ARG A 163 19.94 7.14 12.42
CA ARG A 163 19.48 8.44 11.89
C ARG A 163 18.15 8.87 12.51
N TYR A 164 17.27 7.92 12.80
CA TYR A 164 16.00 8.22 13.43
C TYR A 164 16.18 8.68 14.89
N GLU A 165 17.02 8.00 15.67
CA GLU A 165 17.33 8.45 17.03
C GLU A 165 17.96 9.85 17.03
N GLU A 166 18.91 10.13 16.14
CA GLU A 166 19.51 11.45 15.99
C GLU A 166 18.46 12.51 15.71
N THR A 167 17.57 12.26 14.75
CA THR A 167 16.46 13.16 14.40
C THR A 167 15.55 13.44 15.60
N LEU A 168 15.19 12.41 16.39
CA LEU A 168 14.34 12.60 17.57
C LEU A 168 15.05 13.39 18.67
N ARG A 169 16.37 13.28 18.79
CA ARG A 169 17.17 14.09 19.71
C ARG A 169 17.28 15.54 19.24
N GLU A 170 17.57 15.76 17.97
CA GLU A 170 17.64 17.09 17.35
C GLU A 170 16.33 17.87 17.48
N THR A 171 15.20 17.18 17.30
CA THR A 171 13.86 17.77 17.40
C THR A 171 13.35 17.87 18.84
N GLY A 172 14.12 17.38 19.82
CA GLY A 172 13.77 17.42 21.24
C GLY A 172 12.67 16.44 21.67
N VAL A 173 12.25 15.51 20.79
CA VAL A 173 11.32 14.42 21.14
C VAL A 173 11.95 13.51 22.17
N ILE A 174 13.24 13.17 22.00
CA ILE A 174 14.07 12.58 23.04
C ILE A 174 14.87 13.72 23.69
N PRO A 175 14.61 14.06 24.96
CA PRO A 175 15.30 15.18 25.59
C PRO A 175 16.81 14.95 25.72
N GLU A 176 17.57 16.05 25.69
CA GLU A 176 19.02 16.03 25.89
C GLU A 176 19.39 15.36 27.22
N GLY A 177 20.36 14.45 27.20
CA GLY A 177 20.83 13.73 28.38
C GLY A 177 19.91 12.61 28.88
N VAL A 178 18.77 12.36 28.22
CA VAL A 178 17.86 11.25 28.57
C VAL A 178 18.17 10.03 27.71
N ALA A 179 18.18 8.85 28.33
CA ALA A 179 18.36 7.59 27.62
C ALA A 179 17.12 7.29 26.77
N THR A 180 17.31 6.83 25.54
CA THR A 180 16.20 6.56 24.59
C THR A 180 15.18 5.59 25.18
N ALA A 181 15.66 4.53 25.85
CA ALA A 181 14.83 3.53 26.48
C ALA A 181 13.92 4.05 27.62
N ASP A 182 14.20 5.25 28.16
CA ASP A 182 13.37 5.88 29.18
C ASP A 182 12.22 6.71 28.58
N VAL A 183 12.23 6.91 27.25
CA VAL A 183 11.25 7.75 26.52
C VAL A 183 10.34 6.91 25.62
N VAL A 184 10.89 5.88 24.96
CA VAL A 184 10.21 5.14 23.88
C VAL A 184 10.03 3.65 24.24
N PRO A 185 9.03 2.95 23.67
CA PRO A 185 8.02 3.46 22.73
C PRO A 185 6.93 4.29 23.41
N PHE A 186 6.24 5.14 22.65
CA PHE A 186 5.10 5.91 23.13
C PHE A 186 3.78 5.13 23.08
N VAL A 187 3.70 4.12 22.23
CA VAL A 187 2.53 3.25 22.12
C VAL A 187 2.37 2.38 23.37
N ASP A 188 1.12 2.24 23.81
CA ASP A 188 0.76 1.35 24.92
C ASP A 188 0.39 -0.04 24.37
N ALA A 189 1.36 -0.94 24.38
CA ALA A 189 1.20 -2.34 24.01
C ALA A 189 2.03 -3.22 24.96
N ALA A 190 1.56 -4.45 25.20
CA ALA A 190 2.30 -5.38 26.03
C ALA A 190 3.55 -5.84 25.28
N ARG A 191 4.67 -5.95 26.00
CA ARG A 191 5.80 -6.74 25.51
C ARG A 191 5.38 -8.20 25.46
N ASP A 192 5.73 -8.85 24.38
CA ASP A 192 5.58 -10.30 24.23
C ASP A 192 6.95 -10.98 24.16
N ASP A 193 6.94 -12.31 24.16
CA ASP A 193 8.14 -13.14 23.94
C ASP A 193 8.28 -13.53 22.45
N LEU A 194 7.62 -12.80 21.53
CA LEU A 194 7.70 -13.10 20.11
C LEU A 194 9.03 -12.62 19.53
N SER A 195 9.59 -13.43 18.63
CA SER A 195 10.82 -13.08 17.93
C SER A 195 10.63 -11.81 17.10
N PRO A 196 11.61 -10.88 17.12
CA PRO A 196 11.65 -9.76 16.18
C PRO A 196 11.50 -10.24 14.74
N GLY A 197 10.72 -9.50 13.94
CA GLY A 197 10.36 -9.88 12.57
C GLY A 197 9.25 -10.92 12.43
N SER A 198 8.71 -11.46 13.53
CA SER A 198 7.49 -12.27 13.44
C SER A 198 6.30 -11.43 13.00
N ALA A 199 5.37 -12.01 12.23
CA ALA A 199 4.19 -11.28 11.76
C ALA A 199 3.31 -10.77 12.92
N ALA A 200 3.15 -11.55 13.98
CA ALA A 200 2.29 -11.20 15.10
C ALA A 200 2.85 -10.10 16.00
N GLY A 201 4.18 -10.01 16.16
CA GLY A 201 4.85 -9.03 17.00
C GLY A 201 6.20 -8.65 16.41
N PRO A 202 6.23 -7.86 15.32
CA PRO A 202 7.46 -7.60 14.57
C PRO A 202 8.53 -6.90 15.42
N VAL A 203 8.10 -6.08 16.38
CA VAL A 203 8.97 -5.36 17.33
C VAL A 203 8.82 -5.88 18.77
N SER A 204 8.35 -7.12 18.94
CA SER A 204 8.05 -7.76 20.24
C SER A 204 7.04 -6.98 21.10
N LEU A 205 6.12 -6.28 20.43
CA LEU A 205 4.97 -5.61 21.03
C LEU A 205 3.69 -6.17 20.41
N ARG A 206 2.70 -6.43 21.26
CA ARG A 206 1.39 -6.93 20.84
C ARG A 206 0.27 -6.20 21.54
N VAL A 207 -0.65 -5.66 20.73
CA VAL A 207 -1.95 -5.19 21.21
C VAL A 207 -2.77 -6.38 21.72
N ASP A 208 -3.53 -6.16 22.79
CA ASP A 208 -4.48 -7.15 23.30
C ASP A 208 -5.32 -7.77 22.17
N GLU A 209 -5.31 -9.11 22.10
CA GLU A 209 -5.93 -9.87 21.01
C GLU A 209 -7.44 -9.61 20.91
N ALA A 210 -8.13 -9.40 22.04
CA ALA A 210 -9.56 -9.10 22.02
C ALA A 210 -9.84 -7.72 21.42
N ARG A 211 -8.94 -6.73 21.58
CA ARG A 211 -9.06 -5.43 20.89
C ARG A 211 -8.84 -5.56 19.38
N LEU A 212 -7.85 -6.37 18.95
CA LEU A 212 -7.60 -6.62 17.53
C LEU A 212 -8.79 -7.34 16.88
N GLN A 213 -9.34 -8.37 17.53
CA GLN A 213 -10.54 -9.06 17.06
C GLN A 213 -11.77 -8.16 17.06
N ALA A 214 -11.92 -7.26 18.03
CA ALA A 214 -13.00 -6.27 18.05
C ALA A 214 -12.89 -5.27 16.89
N LEU A 215 -11.68 -4.84 16.54
CA LEU A 215 -11.43 -4.00 15.37
C LEU A 215 -11.81 -4.73 14.07
N ASN A 216 -11.40 -5.98 13.93
CA ASN A 216 -11.72 -6.80 12.77
C ASN A 216 -13.22 -7.01 12.65
N ALA A 217 -13.89 -7.41 13.73
CA ALA A 217 -15.34 -7.58 13.75
C ALA A 217 -16.09 -6.27 13.42
N TYR A 218 -15.54 -5.12 13.80
CA TYR A 218 -16.09 -3.83 13.40
C TYR A 218 -15.93 -3.57 11.90
N THR A 219 -14.74 -3.77 11.33
CA THR A 219 -14.47 -3.52 9.90
C THR A 219 -15.15 -4.52 8.97
N ASP A 220 -15.35 -5.77 9.42
CA ASP A 220 -16.11 -6.80 8.69
C ASP A 220 -17.59 -6.40 8.54
N GLN A 221 -18.16 -5.71 9.54
CA GLN A 221 -19.56 -5.28 9.54
C GLN A 221 -19.80 -3.97 8.78
N LEU A 222 -18.73 -3.21 8.48
CA LEU A 222 -18.88 -1.96 7.75
C LEU A 222 -19.32 -2.27 6.30
N PRO A 223 -20.44 -1.68 5.83
CA PRO A 223 -20.88 -1.91 4.47
C PRO A 223 -19.93 -1.23 3.49
N ALA A 224 -19.75 -1.87 2.33
CA ALA A 224 -19.14 -1.21 1.19
C ALA A 224 -20.02 -0.02 0.75
N PRO A 225 -19.42 1.09 0.28
CA PRO A 225 -20.17 2.14 -0.41
C PRO A 225 -21.08 1.56 -1.50
N SER A 226 -22.30 2.09 -1.58
CA SER A 226 -23.27 1.68 -2.60
C SER A 226 -22.76 2.03 -4.00
N ALA A 227 -23.14 1.21 -4.97
CA ALA A 227 -22.97 1.52 -6.38
C ALA A 227 -23.67 2.86 -6.72
N PRO A 228 -23.20 3.59 -7.74
CA PRO A 228 -23.87 4.81 -8.19
C PRO A 228 -25.25 4.49 -8.75
N ASP A 229 -26.18 5.42 -8.55
CA ASP A 229 -27.50 5.36 -9.17
C ASP A 229 -27.42 5.59 -10.68
N GLY A 230 -28.38 5.06 -11.44
CA GLY A 230 -28.58 5.41 -12.85
C GLY A 230 -27.69 4.69 -13.86
N LEU A 231 -26.94 3.65 -13.46
CA LEU A 231 -26.29 2.74 -14.41
C LEU A 231 -27.33 1.99 -15.24
N ASP A 232 -27.09 1.85 -16.55
CA ASP A 232 -27.97 1.09 -17.44
C ASP A 232 -27.84 -0.42 -17.13
N PRO A 233 -28.92 -1.10 -16.69
CA PRO A 233 -28.87 -2.53 -16.38
C PRO A 233 -28.42 -3.41 -17.56
N THR A 234 -28.68 -2.98 -18.79
CA THR A 234 -28.27 -3.71 -20.00
C THR A 234 -26.76 -3.62 -20.20
N GLN A 235 -26.17 -2.44 -19.96
CA GLN A 235 -24.72 -2.24 -20.02
C GLN A 235 -24.02 -3.01 -18.91
N VAL A 236 -24.56 -2.96 -17.68
CA VAL A 236 -24.02 -3.72 -16.54
C VAL A 236 -24.02 -5.22 -16.83
N ALA A 237 -25.12 -5.76 -17.38
CA ALA A 237 -25.22 -7.17 -17.74
C ALA A 237 -24.24 -7.58 -18.86
N LEU A 238 -24.02 -6.70 -19.85
CA LEU A 238 -23.00 -6.92 -20.89
C LEU A 238 -21.59 -6.92 -20.29
N GLY A 239 -21.29 -5.97 -19.40
CA GLY A 239 -20.01 -5.88 -18.71
C GLY A 239 -19.73 -7.11 -17.84
N GLU A 240 -20.76 -7.63 -17.16
CA GLU A 240 -20.67 -8.89 -16.41
C GLU A 240 -20.31 -10.06 -17.32
N GLN A 241 -21.00 -10.21 -18.46
CA GLN A 241 -20.69 -11.25 -19.44
C GLN A 241 -19.24 -11.15 -19.95
N ILE A 242 -18.75 -9.93 -20.20
CA ILE A 242 -17.36 -9.69 -20.60
C ILE A 242 -16.40 -10.06 -19.47
N PHE A 243 -16.67 -9.66 -18.23
CA PHE A 243 -15.83 -9.94 -17.07
C PHE A 243 -15.68 -11.46 -16.82
N LEU A 244 -16.78 -12.19 -16.91
CA LEU A 244 -16.85 -13.65 -16.69
C LEU A 244 -16.34 -14.45 -17.89
N GLY A 245 -16.54 -13.96 -19.12
CA GLY A 245 -16.27 -14.70 -20.36
C GLY A 245 -14.78 -14.93 -20.64
N SER A 246 -14.46 -16.08 -21.23
CA SER A 246 -13.09 -16.37 -21.67
C SER A 246 -12.67 -15.50 -22.85
N ARG A 247 -11.35 -15.34 -23.06
CA ARG A 247 -10.83 -14.59 -24.22
C ARG A 247 -11.26 -15.19 -25.56
N SER A 248 -11.35 -16.52 -25.64
CA SER A 248 -11.81 -17.25 -26.84
C SER A 248 -13.28 -17.01 -27.18
N GLU A 249 -14.09 -16.62 -26.21
CA GLU A 249 -15.52 -16.33 -26.37
C GLU A 249 -15.80 -14.82 -26.51
N GLY A 250 -14.74 -14.01 -26.64
CA GLY A 250 -14.86 -12.56 -26.76
C GLY A 250 -14.95 -11.81 -25.41
N GLY A 251 -14.74 -12.47 -24.28
CA GLY A 251 -14.67 -11.86 -22.94
C GLY A 251 -13.29 -11.34 -22.56
N ALA A 252 -13.14 -10.95 -21.29
CA ALA A 252 -11.92 -10.38 -20.70
C ALA A 252 -11.15 -11.36 -19.79
N ASN A 253 -11.77 -12.49 -19.43
CA ASN A 253 -11.21 -13.52 -18.53
C ASN A 253 -10.73 -12.95 -17.18
N CYS A 254 -11.41 -11.94 -16.64
CA CYS A 254 -11.04 -11.27 -15.39
C CYS A 254 -11.08 -12.24 -14.19
N VAL A 255 -12.00 -13.21 -14.24
CA VAL A 255 -12.21 -14.26 -13.21
C VAL A 255 -11.08 -15.26 -13.07
N SER A 256 -10.10 -15.25 -13.99
CA SER A 256 -8.87 -16.02 -13.83
C SER A 256 -8.08 -15.58 -12.59
N CYS A 257 -8.10 -14.26 -12.30
CA CYS A 257 -7.45 -13.69 -11.12
C CYS A 257 -8.46 -13.23 -10.06
N HIS A 258 -9.53 -12.52 -10.43
CA HIS A 258 -10.46 -11.87 -9.50
C HIS A 258 -11.67 -12.73 -9.14
N SER A 259 -12.33 -12.42 -8.01
CA SER A 259 -13.59 -13.06 -7.63
C SER A 259 -14.74 -12.57 -8.52
N ALA A 260 -15.53 -13.52 -9.05
CA ALA A 260 -16.77 -13.22 -9.74
C ALA A 260 -17.82 -12.65 -8.79
N ASP A 261 -18.03 -13.33 -7.65
CA ASP A 261 -19.03 -12.98 -6.65
C ASP A 261 -18.51 -11.83 -5.75
N PRO A 262 -19.18 -10.67 -5.70
CA PRO A 262 -18.82 -9.57 -4.82
C PRO A 262 -18.99 -9.87 -3.32
N ASN A 263 -19.69 -10.95 -2.95
CA ASN A 263 -19.89 -11.37 -1.56
C ASN A 263 -18.95 -12.50 -1.13
N ALA A 264 -18.16 -13.05 -2.06
CA ALA A 264 -17.19 -14.08 -1.74
C ALA A 264 -15.83 -13.45 -1.43
N PRO A 265 -15.06 -14.03 -0.49
CA PRO A 265 -13.69 -13.60 -0.24
C PRO A 265 -12.86 -13.60 -1.51
N VAL A 266 -11.96 -12.62 -1.65
CA VAL A 266 -10.93 -12.70 -2.68
C VAL A 266 -10.10 -13.96 -2.44
N ARG A 267 -9.57 -14.55 -3.51
CA ARG A 267 -8.74 -15.75 -3.38
C ARG A 267 -7.47 -15.40 -2.60
N ASP A 268 -7.20 -16.11 -1.52
CA ASP A 268 -5.97 -16.01 -0.73
C ASP A 268 -4.79 -16.64 -1.49
N VAL A 269 -4.37 -15.98 -2.57
CA VAL A 269 -3.24 -16.37 -3.41
C VAL A 269 -2.54 -15.10 -3.89
N ILE A 270 -1.21 -15.08 -3.77
CA ILE A 270 -0.39 -13.99 -4.28
C ILE A 270 -0.20 -14.12 -5.78
N VAL A 271 -0.42 -13.04 -6.51
CA VAL A 271 -0.12 -12.99 -7.95
C VAL A 271 1.32 -12.53 -8.13
N GLY A 272 2.17 -13.42 -8.62
CA GLY A 272 3.59 -13.15 -8.81
C GLY A 272 3.83 -11.92 -9.69
N ILE A 273 4.77 -11.05 -9.28
CA ILE A 273 4.95 -9.74 -9.92
C ILE A 273 5.29 -9.85 -11.42
N ALA A 274 6.06 -10.85 -11.86
CA ALA A 274 6.38 -11.05 -13.27
C ALA A 274 5.14 -11.36 -14.14
N SER A 275 4.04 -11.86 -13.55
CA SER A 275 2.76 -12.03 -14.25
C SER A 275 1.99 -10.71 -14.39
N MET A 276 2.21 -9.77 -13.47
CA MET A 276 1.55 -8.47 -13.42
C MET A 276 2.31 -7.39 -14.19
N TYR A 277 3.64 -7.51 -14.26
CA TYR A 277 4.52 -6.57 -14.93
C TYR A 277 5.53 -7.36 -15.75
N ARG A 278 5.19 -7.60 -17.03
CA ARG A 278 5.93 -8.49 -17.92
C ARG A 278 7.42 -8.13 -18.12
N PRO A 279 7.82 -6.86 -18.22
CA PRO A 279 9.23 -6.53 -18.39
C PRO A 279 10.03 -6.66 -17.10
N TYR A 280 9.42 -7.03 -15.96
CA TYR A 280 10.07 -7.06 -14.65
C TYR A 280 11.35 -7.90 -14.64
N ASP A 281 12.48 -7.20 -14.46
CA ASP A 281 13.83 -7.76 -14.35
C ASP A 281 14.57 -7.06 -13.19
N PRO A 282 14.34 -7.49 -11.93
CA PRO A 282 14.89 -6.81 -10.77
C PRO A 282 16.38 -7.11 -10.59
N SER A 283 17.09 -6.17 -9.98
CA SER A 283 18.45 -6.38 -9.48
C SER A 283 18.42 -6.68 -7.99
N VAL A 284 19.18 -7.69 -7.56
CA VAL A 284 19.38 -7.99 -6.15
C VAL A 284 20.34 -6.97 -5.54
N LEU A 285 19.89 -6.29 -4.49
CA LEU A 285 20.69 -5.33 -3.73
C LEU A 285 21.33 -5.99 -2.51
N PHE A 286 20.65 -6.95 -1.89
CA PHE A 286 21.14 -7.67 -0.71
C PHE A 286 20.53 -9.08 -0.61
N GLU A 287 21.39 -10.10 -0.46
CA GLU A 287 21.03 -11.53 -0.35
C GLU A 287 20.49 -11.89 1.04
N ARG A 288 19.36 -11.29 1.41
CA ARG A 288 18.73 -11.47 2.73
C ARG A 288 18.26 -12.91 2.98
N SER A 289 17.84 -13.61 1.94
CA SER A 289 17.24 -14.94 2.05
C SER A 289 18.16 -15.98 2.68
N VAL A 290 19.48 -15.78 2.56
CA VAL A 290 20.52 -16.64 3.13
C VAL A 290 20.56 -16.55 4.65
N PHE A 291 20.24 -15.39 5.21
CA PHE A 291 20.36 -15.09 6.64
C PHE A 291 19.01 -15.16 7.37
N SER A 292 17.93 -14.80 6.68
CA SER A 292 16.58 -14.66 7.27
C SER A 292 15.51 -15.42 6.47
N PRO A 293 15.63 -16.75 6.25
CA PRO A 293 14.55 -17.50 5.62
C PRO A 293 13.27 -17.43 6.46
N PRO A 294 12.07 -17.32 5.86
CA PRO A 294 11.76 -17.49 4.44
C PRO A 294 11.80 -16.21 3.58
N LEU A 295 12.33 -15.09 4.08
CA LEU A 295 12.33 -13.83 3.36
C LEU A 295 13.07 -13.93 2.01
N SER A 296 12.55 -13.24 0.99
CA SER A 296 13.24 -13.06 -0.28
C SER A 296 14.43 -12.12 -0.12
N ASP A 297 15.31 -12.11 -1.12
CA ASP A 297 16.33 -11.09 -1.25
C ASP A 297 15.70 -9.69 -1.39
N VAL A 298 16.45 -8.69 -0.94
CA VAL A 298 16.10 -7.29 -1.18
C VAL A 298 16.47 -6.99 -2.61
N GLN A 299 15.46 -6.76 -3.44
CA GLN A 299 15.62 -6.55 -4.87
C GLN A 299 14.63 -5.50 -5.37
N VAL A 300 15.03 -4.77 -6.41
CA VAL A 300 14.26 -3.66 -6.97
C VAL A 300 14.43 -3.63 -8.48
N ASN A 301 13.39 -3.18 -9.18
CA ASN A 301 13.48 -2.90 -10.60
C ASN A 301 13.81 -1.42 -10.86
N LEU A 302 15.00 -1.15 -11.41
CA LEU A 302 15.44 0.22 -11.69
C LEU A 302 15.32 0.62 -13.16
N THR A 303 15.36 -0.35 -14.09
CA THR A 303 15.62 -0.07 -15.50
C THR A 303 14.67 -0.77 -16.47
N SER A 304 13.89 -1.76 -16.01
CA SER A 304 13.05 -2.54 -16.89
C SER A 304 11.63 -1.97 -17.00
N GLY A 305 11.14 -1.89 -18.24
CA GLY A 305 9.81 -1.43 -18.60
C GLY A 305 9.52 0.05 -18.32
N PRO A 306 8.30 0.51 -18.65
CA PRO A 306 7.91 1.93 -18.54
C PRO A 306 7.63 2.41 -17.11
N HIS A 307 7.57 1.52 -16.12
CA HIS A 307 7.22 1.83 -14.73
C HIS A 307 8.19 1.15 -13.74
N PRO A 308 9.46 1.59 -13.67
CA PRO A 308 10.46 0.95 -12.82
C PRO A 308 10.04 0.91 -11.34
N SER A 309 9.39 1.96 -10.83
CA SER A 309 8.94 2.06 -9.44
C SER A 309 7.76 1.16 -9.03
N TYR A 310 7.19 0.37 -9.96
CA TYR A 310 6.02 -0.46 -9.67
C TYR A 310 6.28 -1.56 -8.62
N ASP A 311 7.54 -1.94 -8.37
CA ASP A 311 7.87 -2.94 -7.35
C ASP A 311 8.40 -2.36 -6.03
N ASN A 312 8.44 -1.04 -5.88
CA ASN A 312 8.97 -0.37 -4.69
C ASN A 312 8.32 -0.89 -3.39
N SER A 313 7.01 -1.19 -3.43
CA SER A 313 6.25 -1.73 -2.28
C SER A 313 6.62 -3.16 -1.87
N LEU A 314 7.41 -3.85 -2.70
CA LEU A 314 7.84 -5.22 -2.46
C LEU A 314 9.32 -5.30 -2.06
N VAL A 315 10.10 -4.22 -2.21
CA VAL A 315 11.58 -4.27 -2.08
C VAL A 315 12.04 -4.91 -0.78
N VAL A 316 11.43 -4.51 0.35
CA VAL A 316 11.78 -5.03 1.67
C VAL A 316 10.74 -6.00 2.21
N LEU A 317 9.45 -5.66 2.23
CA LEU A 317 8.42 -6.55 2.81
C LEU A 317 7.48 -7.11 1.73
N ASP A 318 7.52 -8.43 1.55
CA ASP A 318 6.61 -9.14 0.66
C ASP A 318 6.10 -10.46 1.25
N ALA A 319 5.27 -11.20 0.49
CA ALA A 319 4.67 -12.44 0.93
C ALA A 319 5.67 -13.58 1.21
N SER A 320 6.96 -13.42 0.89
CA SER A 320 7.99 -14.41 1.24
C SER A 320 8.09 -14.67 2.75
N ILE A 321 7.70 -13.71 3.60
CA ILE A 321 7.57 -13.93 5.05
C ILE A 321 6.61 -15.08 5.40
N ARG A 322 5.64 -15.38 4.52
CA ARG A 322 4.71 -16.52 4.60
C ARG A 322 5.17 -17.73 3.78
N GLY A 323 6.34 -17.68 3.16
CA GLY A 323 6.82 -18.66 2.20
C GLY A 323 6.14 -18.60 0.82
N GLU A 324 5.40 -17.53 0.53
CA GLU A 324 4.71 -17.32 -0.73
C GLU A 324 5.60 -16.63 -1.77
N VAL A 325 5.15 -16.62 -3.03
CA VAL A 325 5.86 -15.92 -4.11
C VAL A 325 5.83 -14.41 -3.91
N ARG A 326 6.90 -13.71 -4.29
CA ARG A 326 6.92 -12.25 -4.37
C ARG A 326 5.89 -11.76 -5.38
N GLY A 327 4.98 -10.89 -4.94
CA GLY A 327 3.90 -10.41 -5.77
C GLY A 327 2.90 -9.57 -5.00
N LEU A 328 1.69 -9.48 -5.54
CA LEU A 328 0.62 -8.65 -4.98
C LEU A 328 -0.58 -9.50 -4.57
N ALA A 329 -1.15 -9.17 -3.42
CA ALA A 329 -2.46 -9.63 -3.01
C ALA A 329 -3.54 -9.07 -3.93
N LYS A 330 -4.66 -9.77 -4.03
CA LYS A 330 -5.75 -9.38 -4.94
C LYS A 330 -6.61 -8.30 -4.30
N PRO A 331 -6.90 -7.19 -5.00
CA PRO A 331 -7.74 -6.16 -4.45
C PRO A 331 -9.20 -6.61 -4.40
N LEU A 332 -9.93 -6.12 -3.39
CA LEU A 332 -11.37 -6.18 -3.33
C LEU A 332 -11.96 -5.32 -4.46
N LEU A 333 -12.77 -5.92 -5.33
CA LEU A 333 -13.45 -5.23 -6.43
C LEU A 333 -14.82 -4.68 -6.01
N LEU A 334 -14.85 -3.96 -4.89
CA LEU A 334 -16.03 -3.28 -4.35
C LEU A 334 -15.77 -1.77 -4.24
N ALA A 335 -16.84 -0.99 -4.40
CA ALA A 335 -16.81 0.47 -4.29
C ALA A 335 -15.75 1.14 -5.17
N LEU A 336 -15.47 0.56 -6.34
CA LEU A 336 -14.51 1.12 -7.30
C LEU A 336 -14.98 2.48 -7.83
N ASP A 337 -16.29 2.74 -7.84
CA ASP A 337 -16.86 4.06 -8.20
C ASP A 337 -16.47 5.18 -7.22
N SER A 338 -16.01 4.83 -6.02
CA SER A 338 -15.53 5.79 -5.03
C SER A 338 -14.06 6.15 -5.19
N LYS A 339 -13.38 5.66 -6.24
CA LYS A 339 -11.94 5.83 -6.47
C LYS A 339 -11.68 6.45 -7.84
N ASN A 340 -10.65 7.28 -7.99
CA ASN A 340 -10.21 7.75 -9.31
C ASN A 340 -8.74 7.39 -9.61
N ARG A 341 -8.18 6.48 -8.81
CA ARG A 341 -6.83 5.93 -8.94
C ARG A 341 -6.88 4.41 -8.73
N PHE A 342 -6.14 3.68 -9.55
CA PHE A 342 -6.04 2.22 -9.52
C PHE A 342 -4.59 1.76 -9.55
N LEU A 343 -4.42 0.47 -9.23
CA LEU A 343 -3.17 -0.18 -8.86
C LEU A 343 -2.67 0.27 -7.48
N HIS A 344 -1.78 -0.52 -6.88
CA HIS A 344 -1.31 -0.30 -5.52
C HIS A 344 -0.50 0.98 -5.35
N ASP A 345 0.09 1.52 -6.43
CA ASP A 345 0.86 2.76 -6.46
C ASP A 345 0.03 3.95 -6.99
N GLY A 346 -1.24 3.73 -7.31
CA GLY A 346 -2.12 4.75 -7.89
C GLY A 346 -1.69 5.25 -9.27
N SER A 347 -0.85 4.48 -9.99
CA SER A 347 -0.25 4.87 -11.27
C SER A 347 -1.25 4.98 -12.43
N VAL A 348 -2.47 4.44 -12.28
CA VAL A 348 -3.56 4.66 -13.23
C VAL A 348 -4.56 5.63 -12.61
N ALA A 349 -4.52 6.89 -13.04
CA ALA A 349 -5.39 7.95 -12.54
C ALA A 349 -6.30 8.50 -13.65
N GLY A 350 -7.50 8.94 -13.25
CA GLY A 350 -8.47 9.60 -14.09
C GLY A 350 -9.16 10.77 -13.38
N VAL A 351 -10.00 11.50 -14.10
CA VAL A 351 -10.79 12.60 -13.52
C VAL A 351 -11.85 12.10 -12.53
N ASP A 352 -12.36 10.91 -12.77
CA ASP A 352 -13.30 10.17 -11.93
C ASP A 352 -13.07 8.65 -12.06
N ALA A 353 -13.91 7.86 -11.40
CA ALA A 353 -13.81 6.41 -11.43
C ALA A 353 -14.00 5.79 -12.82
N SER A 354 -14.90 6.37 -13.63
CA SER A 354 -15.20 5.86 -14.95
C SER A 354 -14.01 6.05 -15.88
N ASP A 355 -13.43 7.25 -15.91
CA ASP A 355 -12.22 7.55 -16.70
C ASP A 355 -11.02 6.73 -16.23
N ALA A 356 -10.81 6.59 -14.91
CA ALA A 356 -9.70 5.82 -14.37
C ALA A 356 -9.83 4.31 -14.68
N LEU A 357 -11.03 3.73 -14.61
CA LEU A 357 -11.26 2.32 -15.00
C LEU A 357 -11.13 2.11 -16.50
N ASP A 358 -11.64 3.04 -17.33
CA ASP A 358 -11.48 2.98 -18.79
C ASP A 358 -10.00 2.95 -19.16
N ARG A 359 -9.20 3.86 -18.59
CA ARG A 359 -7.73 3.89 -18.75
C ARG A 359 -7.07 2.61 -18.30
N LEU A 360 -7.45 2.04 -17.15
CA LEU A 360 -6.88 0.78 -16.65
C LEU A 360 -7.06 -0.36 -17.67
N LEU A 361 -8.22 -0.39 -18.33
CA LEU A 361 -8.65 -1.43 -19.26
C LEU A 361 -8.30 -1.13 -20.73
N ASP A 362 -7.73 0.04 -21.03
CA ASP A 362 -7.41 0.48 -22.38
C ASP A 362 -6.07 -0.09 -22.88
N PRO A 363 -6.06 -0.84 -24.01
CA PRO A 363 -4.82 -1.33 -24.62
C PRO A 363 -3.83 -0.24 -25.04
N ALA A 364 -4.23 1.04 -25.11
CA ALA A 364 -3.34 2.17 -25.37
C ALA A 364 -2.22 2.31 -24.31
N ARG A 365 -2.38 1.74 -23.11
CA ARG A 365 -1.31 1.67 -22.09
C ARG A 365 -0.13 0.79 -22.49
N GLY A 366 -0.31 -0.09 -23.49
CA GLY A 366 0.74 -0.94 -24.03
C GLY A 366 0.96 -2.25 -23.26
N PRO A 367 1.56 -3.27 -23.89
CA PRO A 367 1.70 -4.61 -23.33
C PRO A 367 2.68 -4.71 -22.15
N ASP A 368 3.53 -3.70 -21.98
CA ASP A 368 4.58 -3.66 -20.97
C ASP A 368 4.18 -2.85 -19.73
N ALA A 369 3.01 -2.22 -19.71
CA ALA A 369 2.54 -1.53 -18.52
C ALA A 369 2.12 -2.53 -17.42
N PRO A 370 2.20 -2.15 -16.13
CA PRO A 370 1.65 -2.95 -15.05
C PRO A 370 0.16 -3.25 -15.26
N HIS A 371 -0.22 -4.48 -14.94
CA HIS A 371 -1.54 -5.04 -15.18
C HIS A 371 -1.98 -4.90 -16.66
N PRO A 372 -1.28 -5.50 -17.63
CA PRO A 372 -1.56 -5.36 -19.07
C PRO A 372 -2.72 -6.26 -19.53
N PHE A 373 -3.81 -6.26 -18.77
CA PHE A 373 -5.02 -7.07 -18.99
C PHE A 373 -6.17 -6.18 -19.43
N TYR A 374 -6.23 -5.93 -20.74
CA TYR A 374 -7.13 -4.96 -21.35
C TYR A 374 -8.41 -5.58 -21.89
N PHE A 375 -9.38 -4.73 -22.23
CA PHE A 375 -10.51 -5.13 -23.07
C PHE A 375 -10.70 -4.19 -24.27
N PRO A 376 -10.71 -4.72 -25.51
CA PRO A 376 -10.32 -6.07 -25.89
C PRO A 376 -8.84 -6.34 -25.60
N GLY A 377 -8.46 -7.61 -25.48
CA GLY A 377 -7.05 -8.00 -25.33
C GLY A 377 -6.26 -7.78 -26.63
N THR A 378 -4.93 -7.77 -26.54
CA THR A 378 -4.07 -7.67 -27.72
C THR A 378 -4.39 -8.78 -28.73
N GLY A 379 -4.74 -8.39 -29.95
CA GLY A 379 -5.10 -9.33 -31.03
C GLY A 379 -6.50 -9.94 -30.93
N GLN A 380 -7.31 -9.57 -29.93
CA GLN A 380 -8.69 -10.03 -29.79
C GLN A 380 -9.61 -9.20 -30.71
N SER A 381 -10.35 -9.87 -31.60
CA SER A 381 -11.36 -9.23 -32.44
C SER A 381 -12.71 -9.21 -31.72
N VAL A 382 -13.28 -8.02 -31.53
CA VAL A 382 -14.63 -7.80 -30.99
C VAL A 382 -15.35 -6.77 -31.86
N SER A 383 -16.67 -6.86 -31.95
CA SER A 383 -17.47 -6.03 -32.85
C SER A 383 -17.46 -4.54 -32.49
N ASP A 384 -17.49 -4.21 -31.20
CA ASP A 384 -17.41 -2.83 -30.70
C ASP A 384 -16.54 -2.77 -29.42
N PRO A 385 -15.22 -2.54 -29.58
CA PRO A 385 -14.29 -2.44 -28.47
C PRO A 385 -14.65 -1.37 -27.43
N ALA A 386 -15.15 -0.21 -27.88
CA ALA A 386 -15.42 0.93 -27.02
C ALA A 386 -16.67 0.69 -26.17
N VAL A 387 -17.74 0.19 -26.79
CA VAL A 387 -18.97 -0.15 -26.06
C VAL A 387 -18.72 -1.28 -25.07
N GLY A 388 -17.98 -2.33 -25.46
CA GLY A 388 -17.71 -3.43 -24.53
C GLY A 388 -16.81 -3.02 -23.35
N ARG A 389 -15.84 -2.11 -23.56
CA ARG A 389 -15.04 -1.57 -22.45
C ARG A 389 -15.86 -0.68 -21.53
N ALA A 390 -16.71 0.21 -22.08
CA ALA A 390 -17.63 1.02 -21.29
C ALA A 390 -18.59 0.16 -20.46
N ALA A 391 -19.12 -0.92 -21.04
CA ALA A 391 -19.95 -1.90 -20.33
C ALA A 391 -19.18 -2.56 -19.17
N LEU A 392 -17.93 -2.96 -19.39
CA LEU A 392 -17.07 -3.53 -18.35
C LEU A 392 -16.79 -2.52 -17.22
N VAL A 393 -16.57 -1.25 -17.56
CA VAL A 393 -16.43 -0.16 -16.57
C VAL A 393 -17.72 -0.02 -15.74
N ASP A 394 -18.88 0.03 -16.36
CA ASP A 394 -20.16 0.14 -15.65
C ASP A 394 -20.44 -1.09 -14.77
N TYR A 395 -20.10 -2.29 -15.23
CA TYR A 395 -20.17 -3.48 -14.39
C TYR A 395 -19.28 -3.36 -13.15
N LEU A 396 -18.01 -2.99 -13.31
CA LEU A 396 -17.08 -2.81 -12.18
C LEU A 396 -17.56 -1.74 -11.19
N ARG A 397 -18.17 -0.66 -11.68
CA ARG A 397 -18.77 0.40 -10.85
C ARG A 397 -20.05 -0.06 -10.14
N SER A 398 -20.80 -0.98 -10.74
CA SER A 398 -22.03 -1.54 -10.16
C SER A 398 -21.78 -2.53 -9.02
N ARG A 399 -20.55 -3.05 -8.88
CA ARG A 399 -20.23 -4.08 -7.88
C ARG A 399 -20.43 -3.55 -6.47
N SER A 400 -21.35 -4.19 -5.76
CA SER A 400 -21.66 -3.97 -4.35
C SER A 400 -21.80 -5.32 -3.64
N ALA A 401 -21.43 -5.37 -2.37
CA ALA A 401 -21.68 -6.53 -1.53
C ALA A 401 -22.91 -6.27 -0.66
N GLN A 402 -23.69 -7.32 -0.44
CA GLN A 402 -24.91 -7.32 0.37
C GLN A 402 -24.59 -7.51 1.85
#